data_AF-A0A527GDJ0-F1
#
_entry.id   AF-A0A527GDJ0-F1
#
_cell.length_a   1.000
_cell.length_b   1.000
_cell.length_c   1.000
_cell.angle_alpha   90.00
_cell.angle_beta   90.00
_cell.angle_gamma   90.00
#
_symmetry.space_group_name_H-M   'P 1'
#
loop_
_entity.id
_entity.type
_entity.pdbx_description
1 polymer ?
#
loop_
_entity_poly.entity_id
_entity_poly.type
_entity_poly.pdbx_seq_one_letter_code
_entity_poly.pdbx_strand_id
1 'polypeptide(L)'
;DIFRNIPLILQVFFWYAVITHLPTPRAAHEGWGFLLTSRGLYIPFPNVSSAALAAATLAVIAAIALPIWLGRTSRLSLPVGQRGGIQLAGTAAALACAAIILVAGRLADSPLLDFPALQGLNLRGGLRIPPEFATLAIAIAIYGGSYIAEIVRGGFKAVGKGQVEAALSLGLGPWRVFMLVRLPLALRAMLPILANQYVWLMKATTMGIAVGFT
;
A
#
# COMPACT_ATOMS: atom_id res chain seq x y z
N ASP A 1 0.93 -13.54 17.71
CA ASP A 1 0.72 -14.98 17.99
C ASP A 1 -0.62 -15.53 17.50
N ILE A 2 -1.76 -14.90 17.82
CA ILE A 2 -3.08 -15.41 17.44
C ILE A 2 -3.23 -15.59 15.91
N PHE A 3 -2.97 -14.55 15.12
CA PHE A 3 -3.18 -14.59 13.66
C PHE A 3 -2.14 -15.41 12.86
N ARG A 4 -0.98 -15.76 13.44
CA ARG A 4 0.00 -16.57 12.70
C ARG A 4 -0.30 -18.08 12.73
N ASN A 5 -0.97 -18.52 13.80
CA ASN A 5 -1.26 -19.94 14.02
C ASN A 5 -2.56 -20.38 13.34
N ILE A 6 -3.33 -19.44 12.78
CA ILE A 6 -4.58 -19.72 12.09
C ILE A 6 -4.27 -19.89 10.60
N PRO A 7 -4.69 -20.99 9.95
CA PRO A 7 -4.53 -21.17 8.52
C PRO A 7 -5.08 -19.97 7.73
N LEU A 8 -4.32 -19.48 6.74
CA LEU A 8 -4.70 -18.29 5.98
C LEU A 8 -6.10 -18.42 5.35
N ILE A 9 -6.42 -19.59 4.82
CA ILE A 9 -7.72 -19.86 4.21
C ILE A 9 -8.88 -19.62 5.20
N LEU A 10 -8.70 -19.97 6.47
CA LEU A 10 -9.71 -19.74 7.50
C LEU A 10 -9.85 -18.25 7.79
N GLN A 11 -8.74 -17.50 7.83
CA GLN A 11 -8.79 -16.05 7.97
C GLN A 11 -9.51 -15.41 6.79
N VAL A 12 -9.25 -15.87 5.58
CA VAL A 12 -9.93 -15.40 4.38
C VAL A 12 -11.44 -15.63 4.50
N PHE A 13 -11.89 -16.83 4.87
CA PHE A 13 -13.33 -17.08 5.10
C PHE A 13 -13.90 -16.24 6.24
N PHE A 14 -13.15 -16.07 7.33
CA PHE A 14 -13.56 -15.23 8.45
C PHE A 14 -13.77 -13.77 8.01
N TRP A 15 -12.80 -13.19 7.29
CA TRP A 15 -12.93 -11.82 6.79
C TRP A 15 -14.03 -11.68 5.74
N TYR A 16 -14.26 -12.71 4.91
CA TYR A 16 -15.35 -12.73 3.96
C TYR A 16 -16.71 -12.71 4.67
N ALA A 17 -16.87 -13.53 5.72
CA ALA A 17 -18.05 -13.52 6.58
C ALA A 17 -18.26 -12.14 7.22
N VAL A 18 -17.20 -11.53 7.76
CA VAL A 18 -17.27 -10.18 8.36
C VAL A 18 -17.73 -9.14 7.34
N ILE A 19 -17.19 -9.15 6.12
CA ILE A 19 -17.57 -8.20 5.06
C ILE A 19 -19.00 -8.43 4.58
N THR A 20 -19.43 -9.69 4.44
CA THR A 20 -20.80 -9.99 3.99
C THR A 20 -21.86 -9.67 5.04
N HIS A 21 -21.48 -9.60 6.32
CA HIS A 21 -22.32 -9.11 7.43
C HIS A 21 -22.43 -7.57 7.51
N LEU A 22 -21.72 -6.82 6.69
CA LEU A 22 -21.88 -5.37 6.59
C LEU A 22 -23.29 -5.00 6.09
N PRO A 23 -23.75 -3.75 6.34
CA PRO A 23 -25.10 -3.35 5.95
C PRO A 23 -25.35 -3.54 4.45
N THR A 24 -26.61 -3.88 4.15
CA THR A 24 -27.09 -3.96 2.77
C THR A 24 -26.99 -2.59 2.10
N PRO A 25 -26.95 -2.52 0.76
CA PRO A 25 -26.81 -1.25 0.04
C PRO A 25 -27.78 -0.13 0.47
N ARG A 26 -28.99 -0.47 0.92
CA ARG A 26 -29.98 0.52 1.38
C ARG A 26 -29.64 1.22 2.70
N ALA A 27 -28.85 0.56 3.55
CA ALA A 27 -28.40 1.08 4.84
C ALA A 27 -26.89 1.31 4.83
N ALA A 28 -26.32 1.56 3.65
CA ALA A 28 -24.89 1.74 3.47
C ALA A 28 -24.36 2.83 4.41
N HIS A 29 -23.20 2.58 5.00
CA HIS A 29 -22.52 3.62 5.75
C HIS A 29 -21.91 4.62 4.76
N GLU A 30 -22.46 5.83 4.75
CA GLU A 30 -21.96 6.98 4.03
C GLU A 30 -20.90 7.71 4.86
N GLY A 31 -19.69 7.82 4.33
CA GLY A 31 -18.62 8.60 4.95
C GLY A 31 -17.71 9.22 3.91
N TRP A 32 -17.62 10.56 3.88
CA TRP A 32 -16.73 11.31 2.97
C TRP A 32 -16.80 10.89 1.48
N GLY A 33 -17.99 10.53 0.99
CA GLY A 33 -18.20 10.07 -0.39
C GLY A 33 -17.86 8.60 -0.65
N PHE A 34 -17.42 7.87 0.37
CA PHE A 34 -17.25 6.42 0.33
C PHE A 34 -18.52 5.72 0.80
N LEU A 35 -18.86 4.61 0.15
CA LEU A 35 -19.97 3.75 0.56
C LEU A 35 -19.45 2.35 0.85
N LEU A 36 -19.62 1.91 2.09
CA LEU A 36 -19.28 0.56 2.50
C LEU A 36 -20.55 -0.30 2.60
N THR A 37 -20.55 -1.43 1.89
CA THR A 37 -21.68 -2.37 1.85
C THR A 37 -21.21 -3.82 1.88
N SER A 38 -22.14 -4.74 2.11
CA SER A 38 -21.90 -6.19 1.92
C SER A 38 -21.47 -6.58 0.51
N ARG A 39 -21.66 -5.70 -0.49
CA ARG A 39 -21.30 -5.92 -1.90
C ARG A 39 -19.96 -5.31 -2.29
N GLY A 40 -19.24 -4.74 -1.33
CA GLY A 40 -17.95 -4.12 -1.53
C GLY A 40 -17.92 -2.65 -1.09
N LEU A 41 -16.74 -2.06 -1.27
CA LEU A 41 -16.45 -0.65 -1.01
C LEU A 41 -16.55 0.13 -2.32
N TYR A 42 -17.38 1.15 -2.35
CA TYR A 42 -17.47 2.07 -3.47
C TYR A 42 -16.72 3.35 -3.12
N ILE A 43 -15.79 3.72 -3.99
CA ILE A 43 -14.98 4.92 -3.85
C ILE A 43 -15.27 5.88 -5.01
N PRO A 44 -15.24 7.21 -4.79
CA PRO A 44 -15.38 8.16 -5.88
C PRO A 44 -14.30 7.94 -6.94
N PHE A 45 -14.70 7.93 -8.22
CA PHE A 45 -13.78 7.65 -9.32
C PHE A 45 -13.88 8.72 -10.42
N PRO A 46 -12.77 9.11 -11.07
CA PRO A 46 -12.83 10.12 -12.12
C PRO A 46 -13.58 9.64 -13.37
N ASN A 47 -14.52 10.45 -13.87
CA ASN A 47 -15.26 10.14 -15.10
C ASN A 47 -14.49 10.61 -16.35
N VAL A 48 -13.37 9.96 -16.60
CA VAL A 48 -12.46 10.26 -17.71
C VAL A 48 -12.35 9.06 -18.65
N SER A 49 -12.03 9.32 -19.91
CA SER A 49 -11.77 8.24 -20.87
C SER A 49 -10.65 7.32 -20.39
N SER A 50 -10.68 6.05 -20.78
CA SER A 50 -9.64 5.07 -20.42
C SER A 50 -8.24 5.51 -20.86
N ALA A 51 -8.15 6.16 -22.03
CA ALA A 51 -6.91 6.75 -22.54
C ALA A 51 -6.41 7.90 -21.65
N ALA A 52 -7.29 8.79 -21.22
CA ALA A 52 -6.93 9.88 -20.32
C ALA A 52 -6.53 9.37 -18.93
N LEU A 53 -7.20 8.35 -18.41
CA LEU A 53 -6.82 7.70 -17.15
C LEU A 53 -5.42 7.06 -17.25
N ALA A 54 -5.12 6.36 -18.36
CA ALA A 54 -3.81 5.76 -18.59
C ALA A 54 -2.71 6.84 -18.72
N ALA A 55 -2.98 7.93 -19.43
CA ALA A 55 -2.05 9.04 -19.55
C ALA A 55 -1.82 9.76 -18.21
N ALA A 56 -2.88 9.96 -17.41
CA ALA A 56 -2.78 10.55 -16.08
C ALA A 56 -2.00 9.65 -15.10
N THR A 57 -2.22 8.34 -15.13
CA THR A 57 -1.46 7.40 -14.29
C THR A 57 0.02 7.37 -14.67
N LEU A 58 0.35 7.39 -15.97
CA LEU A 58 1.74 7.52 -16.44
C LEU A 58 2.37 8.85 -15.99
N ALA A 59 1.64 9.95 -16.04
CA ALA A 59 2.11 11.25 -15.56
C ALA A 59 2.40 11.24 -14.04
N VAL A 60 1.55 10.58 -13.25
CA VAL A 60 1.79 10.38 -11.80
C VAL A 60 3.00 9.48 -11.55
N ILE A 61 3.18 8.40 -12.31
CA ILE A 61 4.37 7.55 -12.22
C ILE A 61 5.62 8.36 -12.56
N ALA A 62 5.57 9.18 -13.62
CA ALA A 62 6.65 10.08 -13.99
C ALA A 62 6.95 11.11 -12.90
N ALA A 63 5.95 11.60 -12.18
CA ALA A 63 6.13 12.50 -11.04
C ALA A 63 6.98 11.87 -9.91
N ILE A 64 6.95 10.54 -9.75
CA ILE A 64 7.78 9.85 -8.76
C ILE A 64 9.12 9.43 -9.36
N ALA A 65 9.13 8.94 -10.60
CA ALA A 65 10.31 8.41 -11.25
C ALA A 65 11.33 9.50 -11.65
N LEU A 66 10.87 10.64 -12.17
CA LEU A 66 11.73 11.73 -12.64
C LEU A 66 12.62 12.31 -11.53
N PRO A 67 12.12 12.66 -10.33
CA PRO A 67 12.96 13.18 -9.26
C PRO A 67 13.99 12.17 -8.75
N ILE A 68 13.59 10.90 -8.65
CA ILE A 68 14.49 9.81 -8.23
C ILE A 68 15.60 9.61 -9.26
N TRP A 69 15.24 9.60 -10.55
CA TRP A 69 16.20 9.47 -11.64
C TRP A 69 17.13 10.69 -11.73
N LEU A 70 16.60 11.91 -11.68
CA LEU A 70 17.39 13.15 -11.66
C LEU A 70 18.29 13.25 -10.43
N GLY A 71 17.85 12.71 -9.28
CA GLY A 71 18.64 12.66 -8.05
C GLY A 71 19.80 11.67 -8.08
N ARG A 72 19.64 10.57 -8.82
CA ARG A 72 20.68 9.52 -9.00
C ARG A 72 21.60 9.77 -10.18
N THR A 73 21.20 10.62 -11.12
CA THR A 73 21.95 10.87 -12.34
C THR A 73 23.13 11.80 -12.07
N SER A 74 24.35 11.28 -12.24
CA SER A 74 25.60 12.04 -12.10
C SER A 74 25.83 13.07 -13.22
N ARG A 75 24.96 13.09 -14.25
CA ARG A 75 25.06 14.02 -15.39
C ARG A 75 24.68 15.46 -15.06
N LEU A 76 23.97 15.71 -13.96
CA LEU A 76 23.72 17.07 -13.47
C LEU A 76 24.78 17.46 -12.44
N SER A 77 25.81 18.18 -12.88
CA SER A 77 26.90 18.73 -12.05
C SER A 77 26.46 19.93 -11.17
N LEU A 78 25.21 19.98 -10.71
CA LEU A 78 24.70 21.08 -9.90
C LEU A 78 24.91 20.83 -8.40
N PRO A 79 25.04 21.87 -7.56
CA PRO A 79 25.08 21.75 -6.10
C PRO A 79 23.78 21.13 -5.55
N VAL A 80 23.87 20.35 -4.47
CA VAL A 80 22.74 19.62 -3.85
C VAL A 80 21.55 20.54 -3.52
N GLY A 81 21.80 21.80 -3.15
CA GLY A 81 20.75 22.79 -2.89
C GLY A 81 19.96 23.25 -4.12
N GLN A 82 20.56 23.26 -5.32
CA GLN A 82 19.86 23.63 -6.56
C GLN A 82 19.17 22.43 -7.22
N ARG A 83 19.60 21.19 -6.92
CA ARG A 83 18.96 19.96 -7.41
C ARG A 83 17.55 19.78 -6.87
N GLY A 84 17.33 20.15 -5.60
CA GLY A 84 16.01 20.06 -4.96
C GLY A 84 14.95 20.91 -5.67
N GLY A 85 15.31 22.11 -6.14
CA GLY A 85 14.41 22.97 -6.90
C GLY A 85 13.96 22.36 -8.22
N ILE A 86 14.88 21.75 -8.97
CA ILE A 86 14.57 21.09 -10.26
C ILE A 86 13.73 19.82 -10.03
N GLN A 87 14.03 19.05 -8.97
CA GLN A 87 13.24 17.88 -8.60
C GLN A 87 11.81 18.25 -8.22
N LEU A 88 11.63 19.28 -7.39
CA LEU A 88 10.31 19.79 -7.03
C LEU A 88 9.57 20.37 -8.24
N ALA A 89 10.25 21.15 -9.09
CA ALA A 89 9.65 21.66 -10.32
C ALA A 89 9.23 20.52 -11.27
N GLY A 90 10.04 19.47 -11.39
CA GLY A 90 9.72 18.27 -12.18
C GLY A 90 8.52 17.51 -11.62
N THR A 91 8.43 17.33 -10.29
CA THR A 91 7.23 16.74 -9.66
C THR A 91 6.00 17.59 -9.90
N ALA A 92 6.10 18.91 -9.71
CA ALA A 92 4.98 19.82 -9.84
C ALA A 92 4.49 19.87 -11.28
N ALA A 93 5.40 19.90 -12.26
CA ALA A 93 5.05 19.86 -13.69
C ALA A 93 4.37 18.53 -14.06
N ALA A 94 4.87 17.40 -13.60
CA ALA A 94 4.27 16.09 -13.87
C ALA A 94 2.87 15.94 -13.23
N LEU A 95 2.68 16.45 -12.00
CA LEU A 95 1.38 16.48 -11.34
C LEU A 95 0.42 17.46 -12.02
N ALA A 96 0.90 18.63 -12.47
CA ALA A 96 0.10 19.58 -13.23
C ALA A 96 -0.36 18.98 -14.57
N CYS A 97 0.54 18.29 -15.29
CA CYS A 97 0.18 17.55 -16.49
C CYS A 97 -0.88 16.47 -16.21
N ALA A 98 -0.73 15.69 -15.13
CA ALA A 98 -1.72 14.69 -14.74
C ALA A 98 -3.10 15.34 -14.48
N ALA A 99 -3.13 16.45 -13.75
CA ALA A 99 -4.37 17.19 -13.48
C ALA A 99 -5.01 17.74 -14.77
N ILE A 100 -4.22 18.32 -15.67
CA ILE A 100 -4.70 18.82 -16.97
C ILE A 100 -5.27 17.68 -17.81
N ILE A 101 -4.60 16.52 -17.86
CA ILE A 101 -5.07 15.34 -18.60
C ILE A 101 -6.40 14.83 -18.04
N LEU A 102 -6.58 14.83 -16.71
CA LEU A 102 -7.85 14.44 -16.08
C LEU A 102 -8.98 15.43 -16.40
N VAL A 103 -8.68 16.73 -16.41
CA VAL A 103 -9.67 17.77 -16.73
C VAL A 103 -10.05 17.73 -18.22
N ALA A 104 -9.07 17.58 -19.11
CA ALA A 104 -9.28 17.54 -20.55
C ALA A 104 -9.88 16.21 -21.04
N GLY A 105 -9.60 15.10 -20.34
CA GLY A 105 -10.09 13.77 -20.66
C GLY A 105 -11.47 13.42 -20.11
N ARG A 106 -12.15 14.39 -19.49
CA ARG A 106 -13.49 14.28 -18.93
C ARG A 106 -14.52 13.94 -20.01
N LEU A 107 -15.40 12.98 -19.74
CA LEU A 107 -16.53 12.72 -20.64
C LEU A 107 -17.52 13.90 -20.60
N ALA A 108 -17.99 14.32 -21.78
CA ALA A 108 -18.92 15.44 -21.94
C ALA A 108 -20.14 15.29 -20.99
N ASP A 109 -20.55 16.39 -20.36
CA ASP A 109 -21.71 16.53 -19.47
C ASP A 109 -21.71 15.73 -18.15
N SER A 110 -20.63 15.02 -17.82
CA SER A 110 -20.50 14.26 -16.56
C SER A 110 -19.62 14.97 -15.55
N PRO A 111 -19.87 14.95 -14.21
CA PRO A 111 -18.95 15.55 -13.23
C PRO A 111 -17.55 14.89 -13.28
N LEU A 112 -16.49 15.65 -12.94
CA LEU A 112 -15.10 15.14 -12.93
C LEU A 112 -14.93 13.91 -12.04
N LEU A 113 -15.59 13.92 -10.88
CA LEU A 113 -15.64 12.81 -9.94
C LEU A 113 -17.05 12.26 -9.89
N ASP A 114 -17.17 10.97 -10.13
CA ASP A 114 -18.40 10.22 -10.00
C ASP A 114 -18.51 9.70 -8.57
N PHE A 115 -19.47 10.27 -7.83
CA PHE A 115 -19.76 9.85 -6.46
C PHE A 115 -20.75 8.68 -6.49
N PRO A 116 -20.44 7.58 -5.78
CA PRO A 116 -21.33 6.43 -5.77
C PRO A 116 -22.63 6.81 -5.07
N ALA A 117 -23.77 6.47 -5.67
CA ALA A 117 -25.10 6.79 -5.14
C ALA A 117 -26.07 5.61 -5.31
N LEU A 118 -27.11 5.58 -4.48
CA LEU A 118 -28.19 4.60 -4.59
C LEU A 118 -29.04 4.90 -5.83
N GLN A 119 -28.97 4.01 -6.82
CA GLN A 119 -29.82 4.04 -8.01
C GLN A 119 -30.68 2.76 -8.05
N GLY A 120 -31.93 2.87 -7.57
CA GLY A 120 -32.85 1.75 -7.45
C GLY A 120 -32.47 0.80 -6.30
N LEU A 121 -32.22 -0.49 -6.63
CA LEU A 121 -31.83 -1.51 -5.65
C LEU A 121 -30.30 -1.67 -5.49
N ASN A 122 -29.52 -0.98 -6.32
CA ASN A 122 -28.08 -1.14 -6.42
C ASN A 122 -27.36 0.21 -6.23
N LEU A 123 -26.10 0.13 -5.80
CA LEU A 123 -25.18 1.26 -5.88
C LEU A 123 -24.57 1.33 -7.28
N ARG A 124 -24.64 2.50 -7.89
CA ARG A 124 -24.02 2.80 -9.17
C ARG A 124 -23.14 4.03 -9.04
N GLY A 125 -22.12 4.06 -9.88
CA GLY A 125 -21.10 5.10 -9.89
C GLY A 125 -19.88 4.76 -9.04
N GLY A 126 -18.80 5.50 -9.28
CA GLY A 126 -17.52 5.29 -8.64
C GLY A 126 -16.84 3.96 -9.01
N LEU A 127 -15.74 3.66 -8.33
CA LEU A 127 -15.03 2.39 -8.44
C LEU A 127 -15.53 1.44 -7.35
N ARG A 128 -16.07 0.30 -7.77
CA ARG A 128 -16.44 -0.79 -6.86
C ARG A 128 -15.23 -1.68 -6.61
N ILE A 129 -14.80 -1.73 -5.35
CA ILE A 129 -13.84 -2.72 -4.87
C ILE A 129 -14.62 -3.94 -4.40
N PRO A 130 -14.48 -5.09 -5.07
CA PRO A 130 -15.22 -6.30 -4.72
C PRO A 130 -14.85 -6.78 -3.31
N PRO A 131 -15.82 -7.34 -2.55
CA PRO A 131 -15.58 -7.82 -1.19
C PRO A 131 -14.57 -8.96 -1.15
N GLU A 132 -14.47 -9.76 -2.22
CA GLU A 132 -13.51 -10.85 -2.37
C GLU A 132 -12.07 -10.31 -2.36
N PHE A 133 -11.83 -9.21 -3.09
CA PHE A 133 -10.53 -8.55 -3.13
C PHE A 133 -10.18 -7.94 -1.77
N ALA A 134 -11.12 -7.21 -1.16
CA ALA A 134 -10.91 -6.57 0.14
C ALA A 134 -10.61 -7.61 1.22
N THR A 135 -11.37 -8.71 1.23
CA THR A 135 -11.15 -9.87 2.11
C THR A 135 -9.73 -10.41 1.98
N LEU A 136 -9.30 -10.71 0.75
CA LEU A 136 -7.99 -11.30 0.51
C LEU A 136 -6.87 -10.35 0.93
N ALA A 137 -7.00 -9.07 0.59
CA ALA A 137 -6.03 -8.04 0.96
C ALA A 137 -5.89 -7.93 2.49
N ILE A 138 -7.00 -7.88 3.23
CA ILE A 138 -7.01 -7.81 4.69
C ILE A 138 -6.40 -9.08 5.30
N ALA A 139 -6.82 -10.26 4.84
CA ALA A 139 -6.32 -11.53 5.36
C ALA A 139 -4.81 -11.68 5.17
N ILE A 140 -4.30 -11.40 3.97
CA ILE A 140 -2.86 -11.46 3.67
C ILE A 140 -2.09 -10.40 4.45
N ALA A 141 -2.62 -9.18 4.58
CA ALA A 141 -1.97 -8.10 5.32
C ALA A 141 -1.84 -8.43 6.82
N ILE A 142 -2.90 -8.96 7.44
CA ILE A 142 -2.90 -9.31 8.86
C ILE A 142 -2.01 -10.54 9.11
N TYR A 143 -2.14 -11.59 8.30
CA TYR A 143 -1.29 -12.77 8.39
C TYR A 143 0.18 -12.38 8.21
N GLY A 144 0.51 -11.72 7.10
CA GLY A 144 1.86 -11.32 6.75
C GLY A 144 2.46 -10.36 7.75
N GLY A 145 1.70 -9.35 8.18
CA GLY A 145 2.11 -8.39 9.21
C GLY A 145 2.43 -9.06 10.54
N SER A 146 1.60 -10.04 10.97
CA SER A 146 1.85 -10.78 12.21
C SER A 146 3.12 -11.63 12.16
N TYR A 147 3.40 -12.26 11.02
CA TYR A 147 4.62 -13.05 10.80
C TYR A 147 5.86 -12.15 10.74
N ILE A 148 5.80 -11.06 9.96
CA ILE A 148 6.90 -10.10 9.83
C ILE A 148 7.24 -9.48 11.19
N ALA A 149 6.25 -9.11 11.99
CA ALA A 149 6.47 -8.57 13.33
C ALA A 149 7.27 -9.54 14.23
N GLU A 150 6.95 -10.84 14.18
CA GLU A 150 7.65 -11.87 14.94
C GLU A 150 9.06 -12.16 14.40
N ILE A 151 9.24 -12.12 13.08
CA ILE A 151 10.56 -12.22 12.45
C ILE A 151 11.44 -11.05 12.89
N VAL A 152 10.92 -9.82 12.87
CA VAL A 152 11.63 -8.62 13.34
C VAL A 152 11.97 -8.74 14.83
N ARG A 153 11.01 -9.17 15.66
CA ARG A 153 11.23 -9.42 17.09
C ARG A 153 12.31 -10.49 17.32
N GLY A 154 12.30 -11.57 16.54
CA GLY A 154 13.30 -12.63 16.57
C GLY A 154 14.68 -12.15 16.16
N GLY A 155 14.77 -11.36 15.08
CA GLY A 155 16.02 -10.76 14.60
C GLY A 155 16.68 -9.87 15.65
N PHE A 156 15.90 -9.04 16.36
CA PHE A 156 16.44 -8.23 17.44
C PHE A 156 16.84 -9.02 18.69
N LYS A 157 16.17 -10.14 18.98
CA LYS A 157 16.54 -11.05 20.08
C LYS A 157 17.80 -11.88 19.78
N ALA A 158 18.11 -12.11 18.51
CA ALA A 158 19.33 -12.81 18.08
C ALA A 158 20.61 -12.00 18.32
N VAL A 159 20.50 -10.67 18.47
CA VAL A 159 21.63 -9.81 18.80
C VAL A 159 22.01 -10.01 20.26
N GLY A 160 23.21 -10.58 20.51
CA GLY A 160 23.71 -10.83 21.85
C GLY A 160 23.88 -9.54 22.67
N LYS A 161 23.44 -9.58 23.94
CA LYS A 161 23.53 -8.42 24.87
C LYS A 161 24.96 -7.89 25.02
N GLY A 162 25.95 -8.77 25.03
CA GLY A 162 27.36 -8.39 25.14
C GLY A 162 27.86 -7.46 24.03
N GLN A 163 27.31 -7.53 22.81
CA GLN A 163 27.68 -6.56 21.75
C GLN A 163 27.13 -5.15 22.03
N VAL A 164 25.94 -5.07 22.62
CA VAL A 164 25.33 -3.81 23.02
C VAL A 164 26.10 -3.21 24.20
N GLU A 165 26.43 -4.04 25.20
CA GLU A 165 27.23 -3.64 26.38
C GLU A 165 28.64 -3.20 25.99
N ALA A 166 29.34 -3.94 25.11
CA ALA A 166 30.65 -3.55 24.61
C ALA A 166 30.62 -2.22 23.85
N ALA A 167 29.60 -2.00 23.02
CA ALA A 167 29.42 -0.75 22.28
C ALA A 167 29.19 0.44 23.23
N LEU A 168 28.41 0.26 24.30
CA LEU A 168 28.22 1.27 25.33
C LEU A 168 29.53 1.56 26.09
N SER A 169 30.31 0.53 26.42
CA SER A 169 31.62 0.67 27.08
C SER A 169 32.65 1.41 26.22
N LEU A 170 32.51 1.39 24.89
CA LEU A 170 33.29 2.19 23.95
C LEU A 170 32.82 3.65 23.84
N GLY A 171 31.86 4.08 24.68
CA GLY A 171 31.35 5.45 24.71
C GLY A 171 30.35 5.78 23.59
N LEU A 172 29.81 4.77 22.88
CA LEU A 172 28.79 5.01 21.87
C LEU A 172 27.45 5.36 22.55
N GLY A 173 26.85 6.48 22.13
CA GLY A 173 25.51 6.84 22.57
C GLY A 173 24.43 5.85 22.09
N PRO A 174 23.27 5.74 22.78
CA PRO A 174 22.24 4.74 22.49
C PRO A 174 21.78 4.68 21.03
N TRP A 175 21.68 5.84 20.38
CA TRP A 175 21.33 5.94 18.97
C TRP A 175 22.39 5.34 18.05
N ARG A 176 23.69 5.59 18.34
CA ARG A 176 24.81 5.01 17.58
C ARG A 176 24.88 3.50 17.80
N VAL A 177 24.66 3.03 19.02
CA VAL A 177 24.59 1.58 19.32
C VAL A 177 23.45 0.93 18.53
N PHE A 178 22.27 1.56 18.49
CA PHE A 178 21.15 1.06 17.70
C PHE A 178 21.49 1.00 16.20
N MET A 179 21.96 2.12 15.62
CA MET A 179 22.19 2.23 14.17
C MET A 179 23.40 1.44 13.66
N LEU A 180 24.49 1.37 14.43
CA LEU A 180 25.76 0.78 13.98
C LEU A 180 25.94 -0.67 14.42
N VAL A 181 25.27 -1.11 15.49
CA VAL A 181 25.46 -2.45 16.06
C VAL A 181 24.18 -3.26 15.99
N ARG A 182 23.13 -2.80 16.69
CA ARG A 182 21.93 -3.61 16.90
C ARG A 182 21.12 -3.81 15.61
N LEU A 183 20.85 -2.73 14.87
CA LEU A 183 20.08 -2.76 13.64
C LEU A 183 20.74 -3.58 12.52
N PRO A 184 22.01 -3.37 12.13
CA PRO A 184 22.63 -4.12 11.04
C PRO A 184 22.79 -5.61 11.36
N LEU A 185 23.07 -5.96 12.62
CA LEU A 185 23.17 -7.35 13.03
C LEU A 185 21.79 -8.04 13.04
N ALA A 186 20.77 -7.37 13.57
CA ALA A 186 19.39 -7.86 13.53
C ALA A 186 18.89 -8.03 12.09
N LEU A 187 19.19 -7.07 11.20
CA LEU A 187 18.87 -7.13 9.77
C LEU A 187 19.47 -8.38 9.11
N ARG A 188 20.77 -8.64 9.33
CA ARG A 188 21.43 -9.83 8.79
C ARG A 188 20.75 -11.12 9.26
N ALA A 189 20.31 -11.19 10.51
CA ALA A 189 19.63 -12.35 11.06
C ALA A 189 18.21 -12.53 10.48
N MET A 190 17.46 -11.44 10.28
CA MET A 190 16.05 -11.53 9.83
C MET A 190 15.88 -11.58 8.31
N LEU A 191 16.80 -11.03 7.51
CA LEU A 191 16.67 -10.94 6.04
C LEU A 191 16.40 -12.27 5.34
N PRO A 192 17.10 -13.39 5.65
CA PRO A 192 16.83 -14.68 5.00
C PRO A 192 15.40 -15.18 5.30
N ILE A 193 14.93 -14.97 6.53
CA ILE A 193 13.59 -15.40 6.97
C ILE A 193 12.52 -14.53 6.31
N LEU A 194 12.73 -13.22 6.22
CA LEU A 194 11.85 -12.30 5.51
C LEU A 194 11.72 -12.66 4.04
N ALA A 195 12.82 -13.00 3.36
CA ALA A 195 12.78 -13.42 1.96
C ALA A 195 11.86 -14.64 1.76
N ASN A 196 11.99 -15.66 2.61
CA ASN A 196 11.10 -16.82 2.60
C ASN A 196 9.64 -16.44 2.87
N GLN A 197 9.40 -15.52 3.81
CA GLN A 197 8.06 -15.04 4.11
C GLN A 197 7.43 -14.29 2.92
N TYR A 198 8.20 -13.48 2.19
CA TYR A 198 7.72 -12.81 0.98
C TYR A 198 7.39 -13.80 -0.13
N VAL A 199 8.21 -14.83 -0.35
CA VAL A 199 7.91 -15.90 -1.29
C VAL A 199 6.62 -16.62 -0.90
N TRP A 200 6.40 -16.86 0.39
CA TRP A 200 5.16 -17.43 0.88
C TRP A 200 3.97 -16.51 0.62
N LEU A 201 4.08 -15.20 0.88
CA LEU A 201 3.01 -14.23 0.62
C LEU A 201 2.66 -14.16 -0.87
N MET A 202 3.66 -14.24 -1.75
CA MET A 202 3.46 -14.30 -3.20
C MET A 202 2.74 -15.59 -3.63
N LYS A 203 2.96 -16.71 -2.96
CA LYS A 203 2.19 -17.95 -3.19
C LYS A 203 0.77 -17.82 -2.63
N ALA A 204 0.61 -17.19 -1.48
CA ALA A 204 -0.65 -17.01 -0.79
C ALA A 204 -1.65 -16.14 -1.56
N THR A 205 -1.20 -15.18 -2.38
CA THR A 205 -2.10 -14.40 -3.26
C THR A 205 -2.88 -15.29 -4.23
N THR A 206 -2.33 -16.43 -4.65
CA THR A 206 -3.04 -17.40 -5.51
C THR A 206 -4.25 -18.03 -4.82
N MET A 207 -4.29 -18.10 -3.48
CA MET A 207 -5.48 -18.54 -2.73
C MET A 207 -6.67 -17.62 -2.96
N GLY A 208 -6.47 -16.40 -3.49
CA GLY A 208 -7.54 -15.50 -3.91
C GLY A 208 -8.51 -16.12 -4.92
N ILE A 209 -8.04 -17.07 -5.72
CA ILE A 209 -8.89 -17.86 -6.64
C ILE A 209 -10.00 -18.57 -5.85
N ALA A 210 -9.71 -19.10 -4.66
CA ALA A 210 -10.70 -19.83 -3.87
C ALA A 210 -11.87 -18.95 -3.40
N VAL A 211 -11.67 -17.64 -3.25
CA VAL A 211 -12.73 -16.67 -2.87
C VAL A 211 -13.36 -16.02 -4.10
N GLY A 212 -12.59 -15.82 -5.17
CA GLY A 212 -13.10 -15.22 -6.39
C GLY A 212 -14.11 -16.09 -7.15
N PHE A 213 -14.15 -17.40 -6.86
CA PHE A 213 -15.08 -18.37 -7.44
C PHE A 213 -16.20 -18.84 -6.49
N THR A 214 -16.22 -18.38 -5.23
CA THR A 214 -17.34 -18.60 -4.30
C THR A 214 -18.37 -17.50 -4.41
#